data_AF-A0A8H7VMP1-F1
#
_entry.id   AF-A0A8H7VMP1-F1
#
_cell.length_a   1.000
_cell.length_b   1.000
_cell.length_c   1.000
_cell.angle_alpha   90.00
_cell.angle_beta   90.00
_cell.angle_gamma   90.00
#
_symmetry.space_group_name_H-M   'P 1'
#
loop_
_entity.id
_entity.type
_entity.pdbx_description
1 polymer ?
#
loop_
_entity_poly.entity_id
_entity_poly.type
_entity_poly.pdbx_seq_one_letter_code
_entity_poly.pdbx_strand_id
1 'polypeptide(L)'
;MVLTDLPSMQSRSRTLQLKFLVRLQSLPVTAMARAVELSFLWNKQQHDHWKKLSINNPYLKLYKQLKNQPEAPKCPIKDTVKQKRDKEYTDRGKNRKTVQCLRTDRRIDPILYLPVTSRDRHRLIKWRMHWFPSYPLQDCRCGATAATREHYTTRALLQQLLKNLLEAFGPIPNLVSPQQPIDHILNRLPRSEVGLTLGPAPEEALQATTSITSPPNI
;
A
#
# COMPACT_ATOMS: atom_id res chain seq x y z
N MET A 1 -5.86 -7.68 -4.73
CA MET A 1 -5.90 -6.30 -5.26
C MET A 1 -5.13 -5.41 -4.30
N VAL A 2 -4.12 -4.71 -4.81
CA VAL A 2 -3.00 -4.09 -4.10
C VAL A 2 -3.16 -2.56 -4.19
N LEU A 3 -4.02 -1.97 -3.36
CA LEU A 3 -4.54 -0.61 -3.60
C LEU A 3 -3.48 0.50 -3.55
N THR A 4 -2.54 0.40 -2.63
CA THR A 4 -1.47 1.39 -2.38
C THR A 4 -0.19 1.12 -3.16
N ASP A 5 -0.05 -0.08 -3.71
CA ASP A 5 1.20 -0.57 -4.31
C ASP A 5 1.03 -0.79 -5.83
N LEU A 6 0.08 -0.09 -6.45
CA LEU A 6 -0.08 -0.07 -7.91
C LEU A 6 0.70 1.11 -8.55
N PRO A 7 1.81 0.85 -9.26
CA PRO A 7 2.57 1.90 -9.97
C PRO A 7 1.79 2.40 -11.19
N SER A 8 2.05 3.64 -11.61
CA SER A 8 1.43 4.21 -12.82
C SER A 8 1.87 3.46 -14.05
N MET A 9 1.08 3.56 -15.14
CA MET A 9 1.50 3.00 -16.43
C MET A 9 2.84 3.56 -16.90
N GLN A 10 3.11 4.84 -16.66
CA GLN A 10 4.41 5.45 -16.96
C GLN A 10 5.55 4.86 -16.11
N SER A 11 5.31 4.60 -14.83
CA SER A 11 6.28 3.95 -13.93
C SER A 11 6.57 2.50 -14.33
N ARG A 12 5.53 1.76 -14.74
CA ARG A 12 5.65 0.41 -15.30
C ARG A 12 6.43 0.39 -16.60
N SER A 13 6.13 1.29 -17.54
CA SER A 13 6.84 1.36 -18.82
C SER A 13 8.31 1.69 -18.61
N ARG A 14 8.64 2.67 -17.74
CA ARG A 14 10.03 2.99 -17.37
C ARG A 14 10.77 1.83 -16.70
N THR A 15 10.07 1.05 -15.87
CA THR A 15 10.61 -0.17 -15.25
C THR A 15 10.94 -1.23 -16.30
N LEU A 16 10.06 -1.44 -17.29
CA LEU A 16 10.31 -2.36 -18.40
C LEU A 16 11.48 -1.89 -19.26
N GLN A 17 11.53 -0.61 -19.59
CA GLN A 17 12.66 -0.01 -20.31
C GLN A 17 13.98 -0.20 -19.56
N LEU A 18 14.00 0.02 -18.23
CA LEU A 18 15.19 -0.24 -17.41
C LEU A 18 15.62 -1.71 -17.51
N LYS A 19 14.71 -2.65 -17.25
CA LYS A 19 15.00 -4.09 -17.28
C LYS A 19 15.54 -4.52 -18.66
N PHE A 20 14.94 -4.01 -19.72
CA PHE A 20 15.36 -4.26 -21.08
C PHE A 20 16.77 -3.75 -21.35
N LEU A 21 17.06 -2.48 -21.03
CA LEU A 21 18.38 -1.88 -21.24
C LEU A 21 19.48 -2.56 -20.41
N VAL A 22 19.19 -2.90 -19.15
CA VAL A 22 20.17 -3.63 -18.32
C VAL A 22 20.43 -5.02 -18.89
N ARG A 23 19.39 -5.71 -19.38
CA ARG A 23 19.55 -7.02 -20.04
C ARG A 23 20.32 -6.91 -21.34
N LEU A 24 20.10 -5.86 -22.14
CA LEU A 24 20.89 -5.62 -23.35
C LEU A 24 22.37 -5.45 -23.04
N GLN A 25 22.72 -4.71 -21.98
CA GLN A 25 24.10 -4.50 -21.56
C GLN A 25 24.79 -5.77 -21.05
N SER A 26 24.05 -6.75 -20.54
CA SER A 26 24.59 -8.04 -20.10
C SER A 26 24.76 -9.07 -21.22
N LEU A 27 24.25 -8.78 -22.44
CA LEU A 27 24.42 -9.68 -23.58
C LEU A 27 25.82 -9.56 -24.18
N PRO A 28 26.36 -10.64 -24.77
CA PRO A 28 27.62 -10.59 -25.48
C PRO A 28 27.52 -9.65 -26.69
N VAL A 29 28.64 -9.06 -27.09
CA VAL A 29 28.70 -8.11 -28.23
C VAL A 29 28.30 -8.78 -29.55
N THR A 30 28.44 -10.10 -29.64
CA THR A 30 28.01 -10.93 -30.79
C THR A 30 26.50 -11.05 -30.92
N ALA A 31 25.74 -10.78 -29.85
CA ALA A 31 24.29 -10.76 -29.95
C ALA A 31 23.87 -9.56 -30.82
N MET A 32 23.08 -9.82 -31.86
CA MET A 32 22.59 -8.79 -32.79
C MET A 32 22.05 -7.57 -32.04
N ALA A 33 21.24 -7.77 -31.00
CA ALA A 33 20.66 -6.67 -30.22
C ALA A 33 21.71 -5.76 -29.55
N ARG A 34 22.86 -6.30 -29.12
CA ARG A 34 23.95 -5.54 -28.50
C ARG A 34 24.81 -4.85 -29.54
N ALA A 35 25.11 -5.53 -30.65
CA ALA A 35 25.79 -4.92 -31.80
C ALA A 35 24.99 -3.73 -32.35
N VAL A 36 23.68 -3.92 -32.51
CA VAL A 36 22.73 -2.90 -32.97
C VAL A 36 22.64 -1.73 -31.98
N GLU A 37 22.58 -1.98 -30.66
CA GLU A 37 22.63 -0.90 -29.66
C GLU A 37 23.91 -0.07 -29.78
N LEU A 38 25.07 -0.73 -29.88
CA LEU A 38 26.36 -0.07 -30.00
C LEU A 38 26.46 0.76 -31.29
N SER A 39 26.04 0.19 -32.43
CA SER A 39 25.99 0.88 -33.71
C SER A 39 25.05 2.09 -33.68
N PHE A 40 23.89 1.98 -33.02
CA PHE A 40 22.92 3.07 -32.91
C PHE A 40 23.33 4.17 -31.92
N LEU A 41 24.11 3.84 -30.88
CA LEU A 41 24.67 4.84 -29.96
C LEU A 41 25.84 5.59 -30.61
N TRP A 42 26.64 4.92 -31.45
CA TRP A 42 27.76 5.53 -32.16
C TRP A 42 27.33 6.36 -33.37
N ASN A 43 26.39 5.87 -34.18
CA ASN A 43 25.85 6.65 -35.30
C ASN A 43 24.84 7.68 -34.78
N LYS A 44 25.33 8.90 -34.56
CA LYS A 44 24.54 10.03 -34.05
C LYS A 44 23.31 10.39 -34.90
N GLN A 45 23.18 9.84 -36.10
CA GLN A 45 22.41 10.44 -37.18
C GLN A 45 20.91 10.13 -37.22
N GLN A 46 20.34 9.00 -36.74
CA GLN A 46 18.89 8.78 -36.99
C GLN A 46 18.04 8.07 -35.92
N HIS A 47 18.58 7.71 -34.76
CA HIS A 47 17.81 6.89 -33.81
C HIS A 47 17.47 7.61 -32.51
N ASP A 48 16.64 8.64 -32.68
CA ASP A 48 16.00 9.42 -31.62
C ASP A 48 15.33 8.53 -30.55
N HIS A 49 14.69 7.44 -30.96
CA HIS A 49 13.95 6.55 -30.07
C HIS A 49 14.87 5.81 -29.08
N TRP A 50 16.02 5.30 -29.52
CA TRP A 50 16.97 4.59 -28.65
C TRP A 50 17.70 5.54 -27.69
N LYS A 51 18.07 6.73 -28.18
CA LYS A 51 18.58 7.81 -27.32
C LYS A 51 17.53 8.25 -26.30
N LYS A 52 16.26 8.42 -26.70
CA LYS A 52 15.15 8.74 -25.77
C LYS A 52 14.94 7.62 -24.75
N LEU A 53 15.06 6.35 -25.13
CA LEU A 53 14.93 5.22 -24.21
C LEU A 53 16.09 5.13 -23.19
N SER A 54 17.32 5.39 -23.62
CA SER A 54 18.53 5.26 -22.79
C SER A 54 18.83 6.52 -21.97
N ILE A 55 18.90 7.68 -22.62
CA ILE A 55 19.37 8.95 -22.03
C ILE A 55 18.27 9.59 -21.18
N ASN A 56 17.01 9.50 -21.63
CA ASN A 56 15.90 10.18 -20.94
C ASN A 56 15.21 9.31 -19.88
N ASN A 57 15.66 8.07 -19.64
CA ASN A 57 15.07 7.23 -18.61
C ASN A 57 15.65 7.58 -17.21
N PRO A 58 14.85 8.19 -16.31
CA PRO A 58 15.33 8.58 -14.99
C PRO A 58 15.61 7.37 -14.08
N TYR A 59 15.14 6.17 -14.43
CA TYR A 59 15.45 4.93 -13.72
C TYR A 59 16.85 4.45 -14.06
N LEU A 60 17.28 4.57 -15.32
CA LEU A 60 18.61 4.15 -15.73
C LEU A 60 19.70 5.01 -15.08
N LYS A 61 19.48 6.32 -14.95
CA LYS A 61 20.38 7.24 -14.24
C LYS A 61 20.58 6.80 -12.78
N LEU A 62 19.48 6.52 -12.08
CA LEU A 62 19.52 6.06 -10.69
C LEU A 62 20.18 4.67 -10.56
N TYR A 63 19.89 3.76 -11.48
CA TYR A 63 20.54 2.45 -11.53
C TYR A 63 22.06 2.56 -11.68
N LYS A 64 22.55 3.42 -12.59
CA LYS A 64 23.99 3.66 -12.77
C LYS A 64 24.63 4.24 -11.50
N GLN A 65 23.93 5.15 -10.82
CA GLN A 65 24.39 5.70 -9.54
C GLN A 65 24.51 4.61 -8.47
N LEU A 66 23.48 3.80 -8.28
CA LEU A 66 23.47 2.71 -7.30
C LEU A 66 24.49 1.61 -7.62
N LYS A 67 24.68 1.29 -8.91
CA LYS A 67 25.64 0.28 -9.35
C LYS A 67 27.09 0.70 -9.12
N ASN A 68 27.38 2.00 -9.27
CA ASN A 68 28.75 2.54 -9.16
C ASN A 68 29.12 2.95 -7.73
N GLN A 69 28.21 2.80 -6.76
CA GLN A 69 28.52 3.03 -5.35
C GLN A 69 29.45 1.93 -4.80
N PRO A 70 30.35 2.28 -3.86
CA PRO A 70 31.29 1.32 -3.27
C PRO A 70 30.57 0.18 -2.51
N GLU A 71 29.43 0.48 -1.89
CA GLU A 71 28.52 -0.50 -1.29
C GLU A 71 27.37 -0.83 -2.24
N ALA A 72 27.70 -1.41 -3.39
CA ALA A 72 26.69 -1.73 -4.39
C ALA A 72 25.65 -2.72 -3.81
N PRO A 73 24.34 -2.40 -3.90
CA PRO A 73 23.31 -3.30 -3.40
C PRO A 73 23.33 -4.64 -4.15
N LYS A 74 22.96 -5.74 -3.47
CA LYS A 74 22.88 -7.09 -4.06
C LYS A 74 22.02 -7.15 -5.32
N CYS A 75 20.99 -6.31 -5.43
CA CYS A 75 20.07 -6.28 -6.57
C CYS A 75 19.75 -4.83 -6.98
N PRO A 76 20.66 -4.12 -7.67
CA PRO A 76 20.51 -2.69 -7.93
C PRO A 76 19.24 -2.34 -8.72
N ILE A 77 18.76 -3.24 -9.58
CA ILE A 77 17.51 -3.08 -10.32
C ILE A 77 16.31 -3.04 -9.35
N LYS A 78 16.25 -3.96 -8.38
CA LYS A 78 15.14 -4.03 -7.42
C LYS A 78 15.07 -2.76 -6.58
N ASP A 79 16.23 -2.28 -6.12
CA ASP A 79 16.31 -1.08 -5.28
C ASP A 79 16.01 0.20 -6.06
N THR A 80 16.49 0.30 -7.30
CA THR A 80 16.14 1.40 -8.22
C THR A 80 14.62 1.50 -8.37
N VAL A 81 13.95 0.37 -8.65
CA VAL A 81 12.50 0.32 -8.83
C VAL A 81 11.78 0.64 -7.53
N LYS A 82 12.25 0.11 -6.40
CA LYS A 82 11.70 0.39 -5.06
C LYS A 82 11.73 1.88 -4.76
N GLN A 83 12.89 2.53 -4.88
CA GLN A 83 13.08 3.95 -4.57
C GLN A 83 12.22 4.86 -5.47
N LYS A 84 12.15 4.55 -6.78
CA LYS A 84 11.30 5.33 -7.70
C LYS A 84 9.82 5.18 -7.39
N ARG A 85 9.38 3.98 -7.02
CA ARG A 85 7.99 3.73 -6.62
C ARG A 85 7.64 4.36 -5.29
N ASP A 86 8.55 4.36 -4.32
CA ASP A 86 8.36 5.02 -3.02
C ASP A 86 8.24 6.53 -3.23
N LYS A 87 9.11 7.12 -4.04
CA LYS A 87 8.99 8.54 -4.43
C LYS A 87 7.66 8.85 -5.12
N GLU A 88 7.27 8.03 -6.10
CA GLU A 88 5.98 8.20 -6.79
C GLU A 88 4.79 8.11 -5.83
N TYR A 89 4.85 7.22 -4.84
CA TYR A 89 3.81 7.09 -3.82
C TYR A 89 3.71 8.35 -2.96
N THR A 90 4.84 8.85 -2.46
CA THR A 90 4.91 10.10 -1.68
C THR A 90 4.40 11.30 -2.49
N ASP A 91 4.79 11.40 -3.76
CA ASP A 91 4.35 12.48 -4.65
C ASP A 91 2.83 12.42 -4.92
N ARG A 92 2.25 11.22 -5.04
CA ARG A 92 0.79 11.04 -5.12
C ARG A 92 0.08 11.44 -3.84
N GLY A 93 0.67 11.15 -2.67
CA GLY A 93 0.13 11.56 -1.38
C GLY A 93 0.02 13.08 -1.23
N LYS A 94 0.95 13.84 -1.81
CA LYS A 94 0.89 15.32 -1.84
C LYS A 94 -0.24 15.85 -2.70
N ASN A 95 -0.53 15.19 -3.82
CA ASN A 95 -1.47 15.69 -4.83
C ASN A 95 -2.90 15.12 -4.70
N ARG A 96 -3.08 13.99 -4.00
CA ARG A 96 -4.37 13.29 -3.91
C ARG A 96 -4.76 13.07 -2.46
N LYS A 97 -5.83 13.75 -2.02
CA LYS A 97 -6.43 13.57 -0.68
C LYS A 97 -6.73 12.10 -0.36
N THR A 98 -7.21 11.33 -1.35
CA THR A 98 -7.52 9.91 -1.17
C THR A 98 -6.28 9.07 -0.84
N VAL A 99 -5.11 9.42 -1.37
CA VAL A 99 -3.84 8.74 -1.08
C VAL A 99 -3.27 9.22 0.25
N GLN A 100 -3.47 10.49 0.60
CA GLN A 100 -3.08 11.06 1.89
C GLN A 100 -3.77 10.38 3.08
N CYS A 101 -5.02 9.92 2.91
CA CYS A 101 -5.74 9.13 3.92
C CYS A 101 -5.22 7.69 4.07
N LEU A 102 -4.36 7.22 3.16
CA LEU A 102 -3.73 5.89 3.24
C LEU A 102 -2.45 5.97 4.09
N ARG A 103 -1.79 4.83 4.28
CA ARG A 103 -0.54 4.76 5.05
C ARG A 103 0.57 5.60 4.42
N THR A 104 1.50 6.09 5.23
CA THR A 104 2.69 6.84 4.76
C THR A 104 3.60 6.00 3.87
N ASP A 105 3.71 4.70 4.15
CA ASP A 105 4.65 3.82 3.45
C ASP A 105 3.93 2.95 2.42
N ARG A 106 4.55 2.84 1.24
CA ARG A 106 4.11 1.96 0.16
C ARG A 106 4.24 0.49 0.56
N ARG A 107 3.11 -0.19 0.76
CA ARG A 107 3.04 -1.60 1.10
C ARG A 107 1.71 -2.23 0.64
N ILE A 108 1.63 -3.55 0.72
CA ILE A 108 0.35 -4.27 0.60
C ILE A 108 -0.52 -3.91 1.80
N ASP A 109 -1.79 -3.57 1.56
CA ASP A 109 -2.70 -3.19 2.64
C ASP A 109 -3.08 -4.42 3.50
N PRO A 110 -2.85 -4.41 4.83
CA PRO A 110 -3.26 -5.44 5.77
C PRO A 110 -4.75 -5.73 5.83
N ILE A 111 -5.61 -4.89 5.23
CA ILE A 111 -7.03 -5.24 5.02
C ILE A 111 -7.19 -6.59 4.31
N LEU A 112 -6.22 -6.97 3.47
CA LEU A 112 -6.22 -8.26 2.78
C LEU A 112 -6.04 -9.45 3.73
N TYR A 113 -5.42 -9.23 4.88
CA TYR A 113 -5.07 -10.22 5.89
C TYR A 113 -6.09 -10.29 7.03
N LEU A 114 -7.12 -9.45 7.02
CA LEU A 114 -8.15 -9.48 8.06
C LEU A 114 -8.97 -10.78 8.01
N PRO A 115 -9.19 -11.44 9.17
CA PRO A 115 -10.04 -12.62 9.29
C PRO A 115 -11.53 -12.22 9.25
N VAL A 116 -11.96 -11.64 8.14
CA VAL A 116 -13.33 -11.20 7.89
C VAL A 116 -13.88 -11.86 6.63
N THR A 117 -15.20 -11.84 6.46
CA THR A 117 -15.83 -12.36 5.25
C THR A 117 -15.32 -11.65 3.99
N SER A 118 -15.34 -12.34 2.85
CA SER A 118 -14.98 -11.72 1.57
C SER A 118 -15.81 -10.47 1.28
N ARG A 119 -17.09 -10.47 1.67
CA ARG A 119 -18.01 -9.34 1.50
C ARG A 119 -17.57 -8.12 2.31
N ASP A 120 -17.19 -8.31 3.57
CA ASP A 120 -16.76 -7.21 4.44
C ASP A 120 -15.40 -6.67 4.04
N ARG A 121 -14.48 -7.56 3.64
CA ARG A 121 -13.20 -7.17 3.05
C ARG A 121 -13.40 -6.27 1.83
N HIS A 122 -14.32 -6.63 0.93
CA HIS A 122 -14.67 -5.79 -0.22
C HIS A 122 -15.25 -4.44 0.17
N ARG A 123 -16.06 -4.37 1.24
CA ARG A 123 -16.58 -3.09 1.76
C ARG A 123 -15.47 -2.20 2.30
N LEU A 124 -14.53 -2.76 3.06
CA LEU A 124 -13.36 -2.03 3.57
C LEU A 124 -12.46 -1.51 2.43
N ILE A 125 -12.28 -2.32 1.39
CA ILE A 125 -11.56 -1.91 0.18
C ILE A 125 -12.28 -0.74 -0.53
N LYS A 126 -13.61 -0.83 -0.71
CA LYS A 126 -14.41 0.25 -1.30
C LYS A 126 -14.38 1.53 -0.45
N TRP A 127 -14.40 1.39 0.87
CA TRP A 127 -14.24 2.48 1.82
C TRP A 127 -12.90 3.20 1.60
N ARG A 128 -11.79 2.45 1.53
CA ARG A 128 -10.45 3.01 1.22
C ARG A 128 -10.39 3.74 -0.11
N MET A 129 -11.05 3.21 -1.14
CA MET A 129 -11.12 3.87 -2.46
C MET A 129 -12.05 5.08 -2.52
N HIS A 130 -12.73 5.43 -1.42
CA HIS A 130 -13.79 6.43 -1.41
C HIS A 130 -14.94 6.10 -2.39
N TRP A 131 -15.13 4.81 -2.68
CA TRP A 131 -16.23 4.28 -3.51
C TRP A 131 -17.45 3.86 -2.69
N PHE A 132 -17.30 3.88 -1.36
CA PHE A 132 -18.38 3.76 -0.42
C PHE A 132 -18.47 5.06 0.38
N PRO A 133 -19.64 5.68 0.47
CA PRO A 133 -20.94 5.30 -0.11
C PRO A 133 -20.97 5.38 -1.63
N SER A 134 -21.76 4.52 -2.28
CA SER A 134 -21.85 4.46 -3.74
C SER A 134 -22.45 5.75 -4.31
N TYR A 135 -21.90 6.23 -5.41
CA TYR A 135 -22.41 7.40 -6.13
C TYR A 135 -23.43 6.95 -7.20
N PRO A 136 -24.54 7.66 -7.44
CA PRO A 136 -25.01 8.87 -6.74
C PRO A 136 -25.40 8.57 -5.29
N LEU A 137 -25.10 9.53 -4.40
CA LEU A 137 -25.44 9.40 -2.98
C LEU A 137 -26.94 9.21 -2.83
N GLN A 138 -27.33 8.11 -2.18
CA GLN A 138 -28.71 7.80 -1.90
C GLN A 138 -29.11 8.30 -0.52
N ASP A 139 -30.41 8.48 -0.33
CA ASP A 139 -31.00 8.72 0.97
C ASP A 139 -30.63 7.57 1.92
N CYS A 140 -30.20 7.93 3.12
CA CYS A 140 -29.94 6.97 4.17
C CYS A 140 -31.26 6.50 4.76
N ARG A 141 -31.33 5.23 5.20
CA ARG A 141 -32.49 4.67 5.92
C ARG A 141 -32.86 5.42 7.20
N CYS A 142 -31.99 6.30 7.70
CA CYS A 142 -32.29 7.18 8.83
C CYS A 142 -32.99 8.50 8.44
N GLY A 143 -33.33 8.69 7.16
CA GLY A 143 -33.96 9.92 6.65
C GLY A 143 -32.99 11.03 6.25
N ALA A 144 -31.67 10.78 6.22
CA ALA A 144 -30.71 11.76 5.72
C ALA A 144 -30.69 11.75 4.18
N THR A 145 -30.73 12.92 3.56
CA THR A 145 -30.78 13.11 2.09
C THR A 145 -29.50 12.69 1.35
N ALA A 146 -28.40 12.51 2.07
CA ALA A 146 -27.15 12.02 1.52
C ALA A 146 -26.42 11.16 2.55
N ALA A 147 -26.31 9.87 2.26
CA ALA A 147 -25.45 8.99 3.05
C ALA A 147 -23.98 9.29 2.71
N THR A 148 -23.34 10.28 3.33
CA THR A 148 -21.90 10.59 3.17
C THR A 148 -21.03 9.73 4.09
N ARG A 149 -19.70 9.67 3.88
CA ARG A 149 -18.77 8.95 4.78
C ARG A 149 -18.85 9.46 6.22
N GLU A 150 -18.92 10.78 6.38
CA GLU A 150 -19.09 11.44 7.68
C GLU A 150 -20.43 11.04 8.33
N HIS A 151 -21.50 10.98 7.55
CA HIS A 151 -22.80 10.54 8.05
C HIS A 151 -22.76 9.12 8.65
N TYR A 152 -22.03 8.18 8.05
CA TYR A 152 -21.86 6.84 8.63
C TYR A 152 -21.10 6.86 9.96
N THR A 153 -20.14 7.77 10.13
CA THR A 153 -19.32 7.84 11.35
C THR A 153 -20.02 8.53 12.52
N THR A 154 -20.98 9.42 12.24
CA THR A 154 -21.73 10.17 13.27
C THR A 154 -22.96 9.41 13.79
N ARG A 155 -23.31 8.27 13.17
CA ARG A 155 -24.51 7.52 13.55
C ARG A 155 -24.31 6.79 14.89
N ALA A 156 -25.26 6.97 15.82
CA ALA A 156 -25.25 6.36 17.15
C ALA A 156 -24.96 4.85 17.17
N LEU A 157 -25.48 4.09 16.20
CA LEU A 157 -25.24 2.64 16.09
C LEU A 157 -23.77 2.25 15.87
N LEU A 158 -23.00 3.10 15.18
CA LEU A 158 -21.59 2.87 14.90
C LEU A 158 -20.68 3.62 15.88
N GLN A 159 -21.21 4.62 16.57
CA GLN A 159 -20.44 5.49 17.46
C GLN A 159 -19.82 4.73 18.64
N GLN A 160 -20.58 3.83 19.28
CA GLN A 160 -20.04 3.05 20.41
C GLN A 160 -18.97 2.05 19.95
N LEU A 161 -19.20 1.34 18.84
CA LEU A 161 -18.23 0.41 18.26
C LEU A 161 -16.95 1.14 17.84
N LEU A 162 -17.10 2.30 17.20
CA LEU A 162 -15.98 3.13 16.76
C LEU A 162 -15.18 3.64 17.96
N LYS A 163 -15.85 4.04 19.06
CA LYS A 163 -15.18 4.45 20.30
C LYS A 163 -14.32 3.33 20.87
N ASN A 164 -14.89 2.13 21.01
CA ASN A 164 -14.15 0.96 21.50
C ASN A 164 -12.92 0.63 20.61
N LEU A 165 -13.07 0.75 19.28
CA LEU A 165 -11.95 0.53 18.35
C LEU A 165 -10.89 1.62 18.43
N LEU A 166 -11.28 2.88 18.62
CA LEU A 166 -10.33 3.98 18.81
C LEU A 166 -9.56 3.85 20.14
N GLU A 167 -10.21 3.37 21.20
CA GLU A 167 -9.54 3.04 22.46
C GLU A 167 -8.50 1.92 22.26
N ALA A 168 -8.82 0.89 21.48
CA ALA A 168 -7.92 -0.23 21.22
C ALA A 168 -6.72 0.11 20.29
N PHE A 169 -6.92 0.96 19.28
CA PHE A 169 -5.89 1.31 18.28
C PHE A 169 -5.19 2.66 18.53
N GLY A 170 -5.60 3.39 19.57
CA GLY A 170 -5.05 4.67 20.00
C GLY A 170 -5.86 5.88 19.50
N PRO A 171 -5.77 7.03 20.22
CA PRO A 171 -6.53 8.22 19.87
C PRO A 171 -6.11 8.79 18.51
N ILE A 172 -7.07 9.40 17.80
CA ILE A 172 -6.80 10.14 16.56
C ILE A 172 -5.98 11.38 16.93
N PRO A 173 -4.74 11.52 16.43
CA PRO A 173 -3.97 12.72 16.71
C PRO A 173 -4.66 13.93 16.05
N ASN A 174 -4.69 15.07 16.73
CA ASN A 174 -5.34 16.33 16.33
C ASN A 174 -4.72 17.02 15.08
N LEU A 175 -4.17 16.27 14.13
CA LEU A 175 -3.38 16.77 13.00
C LEU A 175 -4.24 17.14 11.78
N VAL A 176 -4.37 18.45 11.52
CA VAL A 176 -4.42 19.23 10.25
C VAL A 176 -5.33 18.75 9.09
N SER A 177 -6.00 17.61 9.17
CA SER A 177 -6.98 17.15 8.18
C SER A 177 -7.97 16.21 8.87
N PRO A 178 -9.27 16.27 8.56
CA PRO A 178 -10.26 15.39 9.16
C PRO A 178 -10.03 13.96 8.67
N GLN A 179 -9.09 13.24 9.30
CA GLN A 179 -8.92 11.82 9.05
C GLN A 179 -10.16 11.12 9.57
N GLN A 180 -10.87 10.47 8.65
CA GLN A 180 -12.02 9.67 9.02
C GLN A 180 -11.57 8.60 10.03
N PRO A 181 -12.32 8.37 11.12
CA PRO A 181 -11.90 7.53 12.22
C PRO A 181 -11.62 6.08 11.78
N ILE A 182 -12.38 5.59 10.79
CA ILE A 182 -12.16 4.28 10.17
C ILE A 182 -10.83 4.25 9.41
N ASP A 183 -10.45 5.30 8.70
CA ASP A 183 -9.16 5.34 7.98
C ASP A 183 -7.98 5.32 8.95
N HIS A 184 -8.13 5.97 10.11
CA HIS A 184 -7.15 5.93 11.19
C HIS A 184 -6.92 4.50 11.70
N ILE A 185 -8.00 3.80 12.09
CA ILE A 185 -7.95 2.40 12.55
C ILE A 185 -7.32 1.51 11.48
N LEU A 186 -7.78 1.65 10.23
CA LEU A 186 -7.27 0.84 9.13
C LEU A 186 -5.79 1.10 8.85
N ASN A 187 -5.26 2.29 9.13
CA ASN A 187 -3.83 2.60 8.99
C ASN A 187 -2.98 2.01 10.12
N ARG A 188 -3.56 1.82 11.31
CA ARG A 188 -2.94 1.23 12.50
C ARG A 188 -2.92 -0.30 12.49
N LEU A 189 -3.65 -0.97 11.60
CA LEU A 189 -3.66 -2.43 11.52
C LEU A 189 -2.23 -3.00 11.38
N PRO A 190 -1.93 -4.12 12.07
CA PRO A 190 -0.62 -4.75 12.07
C PRO A 190 -0.23 -5.24 10.67
N ARG A 191 1.08 -5.46 10.49
CA ARG A 191 1.70 -5.58 9.17
C ARG A 191 1.62 -6.99 8.56
N SER A 192 1.31 -8.01 9.36
CA SER A 192 1.19 -9.40 8.92
C SER A 192 0.03 -10.09 9.61
N GLU A 193 -0.43 -11.20 9.02
CA GLU A 193 -1.40 -12.12 9.61
C GLU A 193 -1.01 -12.55 11.03
N VAL A 194 0.29 -12.78 11.26
CA VAL A 194 0.84 -13.19 12.57
C VAL A 194 0.56 -12.15 13.67
N GLY A 195 0.51 -10.86 13.31
CA GLY A 195 0.16 -9.79 14.25
C GLY A 195 -1.34 -9.66 14.52
N LEU A 196 -2.20 -10.33 13.74
CA LEU A 196 -3.65 -10.35 13.93
C LEU A 196 -4.11 -11.58 14.75
N THR A 197 -3.28 -12.63 14.84
CA THR A 197 -3.58 -13.88 15.54
C THR A 197 -3.05 -13.94 16.98
N LEU A 198 -2.30 -12.95 17.43
CA LEU A 198 -1.85 -12.82 18.83
C LEU A 198 -2.90 -12.08 19.67
N GLY A 199 -4.12 -12.60 19.68
CA GLY A 199 -5.08 -12.45 20.78
C GLY A 199 -5.26 -13.84 21.39
N PRO A 200 -5.44 -13.98 22.71
CA PRO A 200 -5.49 -15.30 23.35
C PRO A 200 -6.59 -16.14 22.68
N ALA A 201 -6.21 -17.33 22.23
CA ALA A 201 -7.14 -18.31 21.69
C ALA A 201 -8.19 -18.64 22.78
N PRO A 202 -9.48 -18.81 22.44
CA PRO A 202 -10.53 -19.05 23.41
C PRO A 202 -10.53 -20.48 24.00
N GLU A 203 -9.45 -21.25 23.86
CA GLU A 203 -9.42 -22.66 24.26
C GLU A 203 -8.81 -22.93 25.65
N GLU A 204 -8.24 -21.93 26.34
CA GLU A 204 -7.68 -22.13 27.70
C GLU A 204 -8.65 -21.76 28.85
N ALA A 205 -9.88 -21.36 28.57
CA ALA A 205 -10.86 -21.00 29.61
C ALA A 205 -11.63 -22.20 30.21
N LEU A 206 -11.33 -23.44 29.81
CA LEU A 206 -12.11 -24.63 30.17
C LEU A 206 -11.35 -25.71 30.97
N GLN A 207 -10.16 -25.40 31.52
CA GLN A 207 -9.43 -26.35 32.39
C GLN A 207 -9.19 -25.86 33.84
N ALA A 208 -9.73 -24.71 34.23
CA ALA A 208 -9.68 -24.26 35.62
C ALA A 208 -11.03 -24.47 36.33
N THR A 209 -11.53 -25.70 36.33
CA THR A 209 -12.54 -26.15 37.30
C THR A 209 -12.06 -27.47 37.88
N THR A 210 -11.18 -27.42 38.87
CA THR A 210 -11.01 -28.46 39.90
C THR A 210 -9.94 -27.99 40.87
N SER A 211 -10.32 -27.36 41.99
CA SER A 211 -9.75 -27.60 43.32
C SER A 211 -10.23 -26.57 44.37
N ILE A 212 -10.89 -27.09 45.42
CA ILE A 212 -10.82 -26.64 46.84
C ILE A 212 -11.60 -25.33 47.14
N THR A 213 -12.65 -25.29 47.98
CA THR A 213 -12.63 -25.54 49.44
C THR A 213 -14.06 -25.55 50.02
N SER A 214 -14.28 -26.41 51.03
CA SER A 214 -15.49 -26.62 51.84
C SER A 214 -15.90 -25.43 52.74
N PRO A 215 -17.14 -25.38 53.27
CA PRO A 215 -17.64 -24.28 54.12
C PRO A 215 -17.26 -24.45 55.61
N PRO A 216 -17.25 -23.35 56.41
CA PRO A 216 -17.00 -23.43 57.84
C PRO A 216 -18.28 -23.72 58.65
N ASN A 217 -18.12 -24.56 59.69
CA ASN A 217 -19.06 -24.75 60.80
C ASN A 217 -19.28 -23.44 61.57
N ILE A 218 -20.53 -23.12 61.92
CA ILE A 218 -21.13 -23.06 63.28
C ILE A 218 -22.65 -23.17 63.08
#